data_AF-A0A3N0CDE3-F1
#
_entry.id   AF-A0A3N0CDE3-F1
#
_cell.length_a   1.000
_cell.length_b   1.000
_cell.length_c   1.000
_cell.angle_alpha   90.00
_cell.angle_beta   90.00
_cell.angle_gamma   90.00
#
_symmetry.space_group_name_H-M   'P 1'
#
loop_
_entity.id
_entity.type
_entity.pdbx_description
1 polymer ?
#
loop_
_entity_poly.entity_id
_entity_poly.type
_entity_poly.pdbx_seq_one_letter_code
_entity_poly.pdbx_strand_id
1 'polypeptide(L)'
;MTSAETDGAPLDLREVFARPWSGRATIRRPWWLRWFPVASDLHFRTRISDAHLAETTGLTVHDTTTFPNGRVWERTMTARLVAPGRWQITADDMPGGAEQTVDAHGFAFTPYTILAPVLGPLRLPLRCTDEIELLDERTMLDTLEMRFLGVRVGTMTMRLERE
;
A
#
# COMPACT_ATOMS: atom_id res chain seq x y z
N MET A 1 11.35 -27.88 -6.72
CA MET A 1 11.19 -26.63 -5.96
C MET A 1 9.74 -26.62 -5.51
N THR A 2 9.50 -27.12 -4.30
CA THR A 2 8.17 -27.48 -3.82
C THR A 2 7.53 -26.23 -3.25
N SER A 3 6.46 -25.76 -3.90
CA SER A 3 5.60 -24.71 -3.37
C SER A 3 5.07 -25.18 -2.03
N ALA A 4 5.45 -24.50 -0.95
CA ALA A 4 4.85 -24.73 0.35
C ALA A 4 3.38 -24.35 0.24
N GLU A 5 2.54 -25.35 0.42
CA GLU A 5 1.09 -25.22 0.58
C GLU A 5 0.88 -24.50 1.91
N THR A 6 0.51 -23.22 1.84
CA THR A 6 0.28 -22.37 3.02
C THR A 6 -0.98 -22.82 3.74
N ASP A 7 -0.80 -23.51 4.86
CA ASP A 7 -1.86 -24.09 5.67
C ASP A 7 -2.51 -23.01 6.55
N GLY A 8 -3.57 -22.37 6.04
CA GLY A 8 -4.37 -21.37 6.77
C GLY A 8 -5.42 -20.68 5.90
N ALA A 9 -6.56 -20.34 6.47
CA ALA A 9 -7.58 -19.54 5.77
C ALA A 9 -7.02 -18.12 5.48
N PRO A 10 -7.34 -17.50 4.33
CA PRO A 10 -6.97 -16.11 4.05
C PRO A 10 -7.47 -15.17 5.16
N LEU A 11 -6.65 -14.17 5.50
CA LEU A 11 -7.05 -13.12 6.44
C LEU A 11 -8.33 -12.41 5.97
N ASP A 12 -9.24 -12.11 6.89
CA ASP A 12 -10.32 -11.17 6.60
C ASP A 12 -9.81 -9.75 6.76
N LEU A 13 -9.55 -9.08 5.62
CA LEU A 13 -9.08 -7.69 5.62
C LEU A 13 -10.05 -6.73 6.34
N ARG A 14 -11.34 -7.05 6.42
CA ARG A 14 -12.29 -6.25 7.20
C ARG A 14 -11.97 -6.28 8.69
N GLU A 15 -11.57 -7.45 9.21
CA GLU A 15 -11.19 -7.62 10.61
C GLU A 15 -9.79 -7.05 10.88
N VAL A 16 -8.84 -7.27 9.96
CA VAL A 16 -7.47 -6.72 10.05
C VAL A 16 -7.51 -5.20 10.14
N PHE A 17 -8.37 -4.56 9.33
CA PHE A 17 -8.51 -3.11 9.27
C PHE A 17 -9.75 -2.56 10.00
N ALA A 18 -10.34 -3.35 10.91
CA ALA A 18 -11.42 -2.88 11.79
C ALA A 18 -10.98 -1.71 12.68
N ARG A 19 -9.66 -1.54 12.84
CA ARG A 19 -9.03 -0.36 13.44
C ARG A 19 -8.00 0.23 12.49
N PRO A 20 -7.74 1.54 12.58
CA PRO A 20 -6.65 2.15 11.83
C PRO A 20 -5.29 1.56 12.20
N TRP A 21 -4.38 1.65 11.24
CA TRP A 21 -2.97 1.33 11.41
C TRP A 21 -2.16 2.60 11.18
N SER A 22 -1.13 2.83 11.99
CA SER A 22 -0.26 3.99 11.84
C SER A 22 1.19 3.64 12.15
N GLY A 23 2.14 4.35 11.56
CA GLY A 23 3.54 4.06 11.79
C GLY A 23 4.50 4.86 10.94
N ARG A 24 5.73 4.36 10.81
CA ARG A 24 6.81 5.05 10.10
C ARG A 24 7.11 4.35 8.78
N ALA A 25 7.20 5.15 7.73
CA ALA A 25 7.72 4.74 6.43
C ALA A 25 9.16 5.24 6.28
N THR A 26 10.07 4.36 5.85
CA THR A 26 11.42 4.74 5.49
C THR A 26 11.67 4.46 4.01
N ILE A 27 12.12 5.46 3.26
CA ILE A 27 12.45 5.36 1.84
C ILE A 27 13.97 5.21 1.69
N ARG A 28 14.39 4.05 1.20
CA ARG A 28 15.75 3.78 0.74
C ARG A 28 15.88 4.08 -0.74
N ARG A 29 16.86 4.90 -1.08
CA ARG A 29 17.15 5.32 -2.44
C ARG A 29 18.41 4.62 -2.96
N PRO A 30 18.48 4.33 -4.27
CA PRO A 30 19.75 4.01 -4.91
C PRO A 30 20.79 5.11 -4.70
N TRP A 31 22.07 4.74 -4.69
CA TRP A 31 23.19 5.65 -4.43
C TRP A 31 23.24 6.84 -5.40
N TRP A 32 22.79 6.66 -6.65
CA TRP A 32 22.76 7.69 -7.68
C TRP A 32 21.63 8.72 -7.50
N LEU A 33 20.65 8.44 -6.61
CA LEU A 33 19.58 9.38 -6.22
C LEU A 33 19.81 10.03 -4.86
N ARG A 34 20.95 9.80 -4.20
CA ARG A 34 21.19 10.27 -2.82
C ARG A 34 21.12 11.79 -2.65
N TRP A 35 21.45 12.55 -3.71
CA TRP A 35 21.49 14.01 -3.68
C TRP A 35 20.14 14.69 -3.94
N PHE A 36 19.11 13.93 -4.33
CA PHE A 36 17.77 14.49 -4.50
C PHE A 36 17.14 14.80 -3.14
N PRO A 37 16.50 15.96 -2.95
CA PRO A 37 15.91 16.36 -1.66
C PRO A 37 14.53 15.72 -1.45
N VAL A 38 14.49 14.38 -1.35
CA VAL A 38 13.29 13.61 -1.04
C VAL A 38 13.35 13.16 0.41
N ALA A 39 12.26 13.33 1.15
CA ALA A 39 12.14 12.87 2.53
C ALA A 39 12.39 11.35 2.61
N SER A 40 13.23 10.94 3.55
CA SER A 40 13.52 9.53 3.83
C SER A 40 12.57 8.92 4.85
N ASP A 41 11.96 9.73 5.70
CA ASP A 41 11.14 9.27 6.82
C ASP A 41 9.80 9.97 6.79
N LEU A 42 8.73 9.21 6.81
CA LEU A 42 7.36 9.69 6.70
C LEU A 42 6.52 9.02 7.79
N HIS A 43 5.43 9.66 8.19
CA HIS A 43 4.41 8.98 8.98
C HIS A 43 3.29 8.53 8.05
N PHE A 44 2.89 7.27 8.16
CA PHE A 44 1.81 6.70 7.38
C PHE A 44 0.68 6.28 8.31
N ARG A 45 -0.55 6.54 7.89
CA ARG A 45 -1.76 6.06 8.55
C ARG A 45 -2.72 5.54 7.50
N THR A 46 -3.30 4.38 7.74
CA THR A 46 -4.34 3.81 6.90
C THR A 46 -5.56 3.44 7.74
N ARG A 47 -6.75 3.68 7.18
CA ARG A 47 -8.02 3.28 7.78
C ARG A 47 -8.97 2.82 6.70
N ILE A 48 -9.78 1.83 7.01
CA ILE A 48 -10.92 1.47 6.17
C ILE A 48 -12.17 2.14 6.72
N SER A 49 -13.01 2.64 5.81
CA SER A 49 -14.40 2.95 6.11
C SER A 49 -15.29 2.06 5.25
N ASP A 50 -16.35 1.54 5.84
CA ASP A 50 -17.44 0.98 5.05
C ASP A 50 -18.04 2.09 4.20
N ALA A 51 -17.95 1.94 2.88
CA ALA A 51 -18.61 2.84 1.96
C ALA A 51 -19.79 2.14 1.32
N HIS A 52 -20.91 2.86 1.34
CA HIS A 52 -22.17 2.61 0.65
C HIS A 52 -22.00 2.36 -0.86
N LEU A 53 -21.40 1.24 -1.25
CA LEU A 53 -21.74 0.58 -2.50
C LEU A 53 -22.97 -0.26 -2.21
N ALA A 54 -23.98 -0.23 -3.08
CA ALA A 54 -25.27 -0.89 -2.91
C ALA A 54 -25.21 -2.43 -2.72
N GLU A 55 -24.01 -2.99 -2.58
CA GLU A 55 -23.67 -4.39 -2.45
C GLU A 55 -22.54 -4.51 -1.41
N THR A 56 -22.70 -5.38 -0.42
CA THR A 56 -21.86 -5.67 0.77
C THR A 56 -20.40 -6.10 0.51
N THR A 57 -19.87 -5.84 -0.68
CA THR A 57 -18.57 -6.38 -1.16
C THR A 57 -17.48 -5.32 -1.35
N GLY A 58 -17.81 -4.03 -1.21
CA GLY A 58 -16.88 -2.91 -1.36
C GLY A 58 -16.40 -2.30 -0.04
N LEU A 59 -15.13 -1.88 0.02
CA LEU A 59 -14.51 -1.13 1.11
C LEU A 59 -13.87 0.14 0.54
N THR A 60 -13.84 1.22 1.32
CA THR A 60 -13.04 2.40 0.98
C THR A 60 -11.86 2.50 1.94
N VAL A 61 -10.65 2.54 1.38
CA VAL A 61 -9.40 2.70 2.12
C VAL A 61 -8.98 4.16 2.05
N HIS A 62 -8.61 4.74 3.18
CA HIS A 62 -8.10 6.09 3.30
C HIS A 62 -6.68 6.03 3.84
N ASP A 63 -5.73 6.42 3.02
CA ASP A 63 -4.32 6.52 3.37
C ASP A 63 -3.94 7.97 3.56
N THR A 64 -3.13 8.22 4.57
CA THR A 64 -2.57 9.53 4.89
C THR A 64 -1.07 9.39 5.08
N THR A 65 -0.30 10.10 4.27
CA THR A 65 1.15 10.20 4.39
C THR A 65 1.54 11.60 4.82
N THR A 66 2.15 11.74 5.99
CA THR A 66 2.65 13.00 6.51
C THR A 66 4.17 13.07 6.34
N PHE A 67 4.62 14.10 5.62
CA PHE A 67 6.03 14.35 5.35
C PHE A 67 6.67 15.16 6.49
N PRO A 68 8.02 15.12 6.67
CA PRO A 68 8.72 15.86 7.73
C PRO A 68 8.52 17.37 7.69
N ASN A 69 8.21 17.92 6.52
CA ASN A 69 7.91 19.34 6.34
C ASN A 69 6.45 19.71 6.65
N GLY A 70 5.67 18.78 7.22
CA GLY A 70 4.26 18.97 7.54
C GLY A 70 3.30 18.86 6.35
N ARG A 71 3.81 18.67 5.12
CA ARG A 71 2.95 18.37 3.97
C ARG A 71 2.24 17.05 4.21
N VAL A 72 0.97 16.98 3.83
CA VAL A 72 0.16 15.76 3.89
C VAL A 72 -0.21 15.36 2.47
N TRP A 73 -0.15 14.06 2.19
CA TRP A 73 -0.72 13.45 1.00
C TRP A 73 -1.78 12.45 1.42
N GLU A 74 -3.01 12.70 0.99
CA GLU A 74 -4.15 11.82 1.20
C GLU A 74 -4.45 11.06 -0.08
N ARG A 75 -4.81 9.79 0.08
CA ARG A 75 -5.18 8.90 -1.02
C ARG A 75 -6.39 8.08 -0.60
N THR A 76 -7.38 8.02 -1.47
CA THR A 76 -8.58 7.21 -1.29
C THR A 76 -8.61 6.10 -2.32
N MET A 77 -8.77 4.87 -1.87
CA MET A 77 -8.90 3.70 -2.73
C MET A 77 -10.24 3.02 -2.52
N THR A 78 -10.75 2.38 -3.56
CA THR A 78 -11.87 1.45 -3.47
C THR A 78 -11.33 0.03 -3.60
N ALA A 79 -11.71 -0.84 -2.67
CA ALA A 79 -11.41 -2.26 -2.70
C ALA A 79 -12.71 -3.06 -2.88
N ARG A 80 -12.74 -3.97 -3.85
CA ARG A 80 -13.89 -4.85 -4.11
C ARG A 80 -13.45 -6.30 -4.01
N LEU A 81 -14.14 -7.09 -3.19
CA LEU A 81 -13.90 -8.54 -3.12
C LEU A 81 -14.38 -9.19 -4.43
N VAL A 82 -13.47 -9.84 -5.16
CA VAL A 82 -13.78 -10.52 -6.44
C VAL A 82 -13.81 -12.05 -6.30
N ALA A 83 -13.08 -12.59 -5.34
CA ALA A 83 -13.10 -14.00 -4.94
C ALA A 83 -12.57 -14.11 -3.49
N PRO A 84 -12.75 -15.24 -2.79
CA PRO A 84 -12.13 -15.45 -1.47
C PRO A 84 -10.62 -15.16 -1.52
N GLY A 85 -10.16 -14.25 -0.66
CA GLY A 85 -8.76 -13.81 -0.61
C GLY A 85 -8.29 -12.99 -1.83
N ARG A 86 -9.18 -12.53 -2.71
CA ARG A 86 -8.81 -11.70 -3.88
C ARG A 86 -9.64 -10.44 -3.96
N TRP A 87 -8.96 -9.31 -4.05
CA TRP A 87 -9.57 -7.99 -4.09
C TRP A 87 -9.12 -7.23 -5.34
N GLN A 88 -10.04 -6.50 -5.96
CA GLN A 88 -9.72 -5.50 -6.96
C GLN A 88 -9.62 -4.14 -6.26
N ILE A 89 -8.48 -3.48 -6.42
CA ILE A 89 -8.21 -2.16 -5.84
C ILE A 89 -8.14 -1.13 -6.96
N THR A 90 -8.76 0.03 -6.75
CA THR A 90 -8.75 1.18 -7.67
C THR A 90 -8.57 2.49 -6.91
N ALA A 91 -7.96 3.48 -7.57
CA ALA A 91 -7.77 4.82 -7.05
C ALA A 91 -7.60 5.81 -8.21
N ASP A 92 -7.88 7.09 -7.98
CA ASP A 92 -7.77 8.13 -9.02
C ASP A 92 -6.34 8.28 -9.57
N ASP A 93 -5.34 7.97 -8.75
CA ASP A 93 -3.93 8.03 -9.10
C ASP A 93 -3.37 6.68 -9.57
N MET A 94 -4.21 5.64 -9.71
CA MET A 94 -3.79 4.28 -10.04
C MET A 94 -4.41 3.80 -11.36
N PRO A 95 -3.88 4.22 -12.52
CA PRO A 95 -4.37 3.79 -13.83
C PRO A 95 -4.40 2.27 -13.94
N GLY A 96 -5.57 1.72 -14.27
CA GLY A 96 -5.77 0.27 -14.42
C GLY A 96 -6.00 -0.49 -13.12
N GLY A 97 -5.84 0.14 -11.95
CA GLY A 97 -6.01 -0.52 -10.66
C GLY A 97 -4.94 -1.59 -10.39
N ALA A 98 -5.24 -2.47 -9.44
CA ALA A 98 -4.40 -3.58 -9.02
C ALA A 98 -5.26 -4.72 -8.46
N GLU A 99 -4.86 -5.97 -8.66
CA GLU A 99 -5.40 -7.07 -7.86
C GLU A 99 -4.55 -7.24 -6.59
N GLN A 100 -5.20 -7.60 -5.50
CA GLN A 100 -4.57 -7.92 -4.22
C GLN A 100 -4.94 -9.35 -3.86
N THR A 101 -3.93 -10.18 -3.57
CA THR A 101 -4.11 -11.55 -3.08
C THR A 101 -3.77 -11.60 -1.60
N VAL A 102 -4.60 -12.25 -0.82
CA VAL A 102 -4.52 -12.35 0.64
C VAL A 102 -4.31 -13.81 1.02
N ASP A 103 -3.38 -14.06 1.92
CA ASP A 103 -3.15 -15.36 2.54
C ASP A 103 -3.29 -15.26 4.07
N ALA A 104 -2.83 -16.27 4.81
CA ALA A 104 -2.92 -16.30 6.27
C ALA A 104 -1.91 -15.38 6.99
N HIS A 105 -0.92 -14.87 6.29
CA HIS A 105 0.21 -14.12 6.83
C HIS A 105 0.27 -12.67 6.33
N GLY A 106 -0.48 -12.33 5.29
CA GLY A 106 -0.44 -11.00 4.72
C GLY A 106 -1.17 -10.91 3.39
N PHE A 107 -0.75 -9.95 2.59
CA PHE A 107 -1.31 -9.73 1.27
C PHE A 107 -0.31 -9.03 0.34
N ALA A 108 -0.42 -9.30 -0.95
CA ALA A 108 0.43 -8.72 -1.97
C ALA A 108 -0.40 -8.19 -3.13
N PHE A 109 0.07 -7.11 -3.74
CA PHE A 109 -0.54 -6.54 -4.92
C PHE A 109 0.16 -7.07 -6.18
N THR A 110 -0.62 -7.36 -7.22
CA THR A 110 -0.06 -7.45 -8.57
C THR A 110 0.61 -6.11 -8.92
N PRO A 111 1.74 -6.12 -9.65
CA PRO A 111 2.44 -4.88 -9.96
C PRO A 111 1.53 -3.83 -10.62
N TYR A 112 1.47 -2.65 -10.02
CA TYR A 112 0.56 -1.57 -10.43
C TYR A 112 1.33 -0.29 -10.74
N THR A 113 0.65 0.73 -11.26
CA THR A 113 1.24 2.04 -11.53
C THR A 113 0.54 3.11 -10.71
N ILE A 114 1.29 3.96 -10.03
CA ILE A 114 0.78 5.17 -9.39
C ILE A 114 1.27 6.43 -10.11
N LEU A 115 0.43 7.45 -10.17
CA LEU A 115 0.76 8.77 -10.69
C LEU A 115 1.25 9.67 -9.55
N ALA A 116 2.52 9.50 -9.17
CA ALA A 116 3.10 10.20 -8.03
C ALA A 116 3.27 11.70 -8.29
N PRO A 117 2.85 12.59 -7.35
CA PRO A 117 3.02 14.03 -7.49
C PRO A 117 4.49 14.43 -7.29
N VAL A 118 5.06 15.16 -8.25
CA VAL A 118 6.45 15.63 -8.19
C VAL A 118 6.53 17.12 -7.90
N LEU A 119 6.04 17.95 -8.82
CA LEU A 119 6.04 19.41 -8.69
C LEU A 119 4.86 20.01 -9.45
N GLY A 120 4.03 20.81 -8.77
CA GLY A 120 2.84 21.43 -9.37
C GLY A 120 1.88 20.39 -9.98
N PRO A 121 1.42 20.57 -11.23
CA PRO A 121 0.52 19.63 -11.90
C PRO A 121 1.23 18.37 -12.41
N LEU A 122 2.57 18.31 -12.39
CA LEU A 122 3.31 17.18 -12.93
C LEU A 122 3.10 15.93 -12.07
N ARG A 123 2.74 14.84 -12.75
CA ARG A 123 2.62 13.49 -12.19
C ARG A 123 3.56 12.56 -12.93
N LEU A 124 4.34 11.75 -12.21
CA LEU A 124 5.20 10.73 -12.82
C LEU A 124 4.64 9.34 -12.56
N PRO A 125 4.55 8.48 -13.60
CA PRO A 125 4.14 7.10 -13.42
C PRO A 125 5.25 6.30 -12.73
N LEU A 126 4.98 5.78 -11.55
CA LEU A 126 5.85 4.83 -10.85
C LEU A 126 5.21 3.46 -10.89
N ARG A 127 5.95 2.47 -11.39
CA ARG A 127 5.57 1.07 -11.26
C ARG A 127 5.92 0.60 -9.86
N CYS A 128 4.94 0.02 -9.19
CA CYS A 128 4.98 -0.43 -7.82
C CYS A 128 4.94 -1.95 -7.75
N THR A 129 5.64 -2.52 -6.78
CA THR A 129 5.49 -3.91 -6.33
C THR A 129 5.45 -3.87 -4.83
N ASP A 130 4.39 -4.42 -4.26
CA ASP A 130 3.93 -4.09 -2.92
C ASP A 130 3.50 -5.37 -2.21
N GLU A 131 4.11 -5.62 -1.07
CA GLU A 131 3.94 -6.82 -0.27
C GLU A 131 3.83 -6.44 1.20
N ILE A 132 2.78 -6.94 1.84
CA ILE A 132 2.43 -6.64 3.20
C ILE A 132 2.40 -7.93 4.00
N GLU A 133 3.14 -7.94 5.09
CA GLU A 133 3.23 -9.03 6.05
C GLU A 133 2.63 -8.60 7.39
N LEU A 134 1.74 -9.42 7.95
CA LEU A 134 1.23 -9.29 9.29
C LEU A 134 2.15 -10.07 10.24
N LEU A 135 3.02 -9.36 10.94
CA LEU A 135 4.01 -9.97 11.84
C LEU A 135 3.34 -10.53 13.11
N ASP A 136 2.31 -9.83 13.59
CA ASP A 136 1.46 -10.22 14.70
C ASP A 136 0.13 -9.45 14.63
N GLU A 137 -0.79 -9.66 15.59
CA GLU A 137 -2.09 -8.98 15.60
C GLU A 137 -2.00 -7.44 15.61
N ARG A 138 -0.90 -6.87 16.09
CA ARG A 138 -0.71 -5.43 16.28
C ARG A 138 0.34 -4.82 15.36
N THR A 139 1.10 -5.62 14.63
CA THR A 139 2.24 -5.16 13.84
C THR A 139 2.13 -5.63 12.38
N MET A 140 2.28 -4.68 11.46
CA MET A 140 2.29 -4.91 10.02
C MET A 140 3.56 -4.32 9.41
N LEU A 141 4.12 -5.03 8.44
CA LEU A 141 5.25 -4.60 7.64
C LEU A 141 4.82 -4.53 6.18
N ASP A 142 4.88 -3.34 5.60
CA ASP A 142 4.63 -3.11 4.18
C ASP A 142 5.95 -2.78 3.48
N THR A 143 6.21 -3.45 2.37
CA THR A 143 7.39 -3.22 1.53
C THR A 143 6.97 -2.90 0.10
N LEU A 144 7.23 -1.66 -0.30
CA LEU A 144 6.93 -1.13 -1.62
C LEU A 144 8.21 -0.82 -2.40
N GLU A 145 8.45 -1.55 -3.50
CA GLU A 145 9.46 -1.18 -4.50
C GLU A 145 8.87 -0.26 -5.57
N MET A 146 9.56 0.85 -5.85
CA MET A 146 9.16 1.83 -6.87
C MET A 146 10.17 1.87 -8.02
N ARG A 147 9.66 1.82 -9.25
CA ARG A 147 10.46 1.94 -10.49
C ARG A 147 9.91 3.00 -11.43
N PHE A 148 10.79 3.80 -12.01
CA PHE A 148 10.50 4.76 -13.07
C PHE A 148 11.22 4.32 -14.34
N LEU A 149 10.50 4.14 -15.46
CA LEU A 149 11.06 3.66 -16.74
C LEU A 149 11.93 2.38 -16.59
N GLY A 150 11.49 1.44 -15.74
CA GLY A 150 12.20 0.19 -15.47
C GLY A 150 13.38 0.30 -14.49
N VAL A 151 13.79 1.52 -14.13
CA VAL A 151 14.87 1.77 -13.16
C VAL A 151 14.28 1.91 -11.76
N ARG A 152 14.82 1.16 -10.80
CA ARG A 152 14.42 1.28 -9.38
C ARG A 152 14.79 2.65 -8.85
N VAL A 153 13.82 3.41 -8.36
CA VAL A 153 14.01 4.76 -7.80
C VAL A 153 13.92 4.79 -6.28
N GLY A 154 13.35 3.75 -5.67
CA GLY A 154 13.34 3.61 -4.23
C GLY A 154 12.69 2.32 -3.76
N THR A 155 12.89 2.04 -2.48
CA THR A 155 12.10 1.06 -1.74
C THR A 155 11.63 1.75 -0.48
N MET A 156 10.32 1.71 -0.26
CA MET A 156 9.70 2.17 0.97
C MET A 156 9.41 0.95 1.83
N THR A 157 9.75 1.05 3.11
CA THR A 157 9.39 0.04 4.10
C THR A 157 8.62 0.74 5.19
N MET A 158 7.43 0.25 5.49
CA MET A 158 6.51 0.80 6.47
C MET A 158 6.32 -0.20 7.59
N ARG A 159 6.64 0.21 8.82
CA ARG A 159 6.27 -0.55 10.01
C ARG A 159 5.10 0.15 10.67
N LEU A 160 3.96 -0.52 10.68
CA LEU A 160 2.69 0.00 11.16
C LEU A 160 2.26 -0.75 12.42
N GLU A 161 1.64 -0.01 13.33
CA GLU A 161 1.05 -0.50 14.56
C GLU A 161 -0.46 -0.21 14.57
N ARG A 162 -1.24 -1.15 15.09
CA ARG A 162 -2.69 -1.01 15.21
C ARG A 162 -3.06 -0.03 16.33
N GLU A 163 -3.99 0.88 16.06
CA GLU A 163 -4.51 1.86 17.04
C GLU A 163 -5.46 1.27 18.11
#